data_AF-W9R2P8-F1
#
_entry.id   AF-W9R2P8-F1
#
_cell.length_a   1.000
_cell.length_b   1.000
_cell.length_c   1.000
_cell.angle_alpha   90.00
_cell.angle_beta   90.00
_cell.angle_gamma   90.00
#
_symmetry.space_group_name_H-M   'P 1'
#
loop_
_entity.id
_entity.type
_entity.pdbx_description
1 polymer ?
#
loop_
_entity_poly.entity_id
_entity_poly.type
_entity_poly.pdbx_seq_one_letter_code
_entity_poly.pdbx_strand_id
1 'polypeptide(L)'
;MGKIRKDIVDFHGEMVLLENYSNINYTGLAKILKKYDKRTGGVLRLLFIQKVLEQPFFTTDIVSKLVKECESLIDAFFPAKVEEKQRELVSEAVNLGRQGIFRNTVAALMTMQEIRRGSSTYSQFSLPPLNLPDSQHHDLVQLIQLNPSIPIV
;
A
#
# COMPACT_ATOMS: atom_id res chain seq x y z
N MET A 1 -21.18 -3.33 -22.89
CA MET A 1 -20.80 -2.42 -21.79
C MET A 1 -20.42 -3.11 -20.48
N GLY A 2 -21.18 -4.10 -19.98
CA GLY A 2 -20.86 -4.76 -18.69
C GLY A 2 -19.48 -5.45 -18.62
N LYS A 3 -19.03 -6.07 -19.71
CA LYS A 3 -17.70 -6.71 -19.77
C LYS A 3 -16.54 -5.71 -19.64
N ILE A 4 -16.61 -4.60 -20.37
CA ILE A 4 -15.60 -3.52 -20.31
C ILE A 4 -15.51 -2.92 -18.90
N ARG A 5 -16.66 -2.66 -18.25
CA ARG A 5 -16.67 -2.19 -16.86
C ARG A 5 -15.99 -3.19 -15.92
N LYS A 6 -16.28 -4.48 -16.07
CA LYS A 6 -15.66 -5.54 -15.26
C LYS A 6 -14.14 -5.56 -15.47
N ASP A 7 -13.68 -5.55 -16.72
CA ASP A 7 -12.26 -5.63 -17.04
C ASP A 7 -11.48 -4.42 -16.47
N ILE A 8 -12.06 -3.21 -16.49
CA ILE A 8 -11.47 -2.01 -15.89
C ILE A 8 -11.36 -2.15 -14.35
N VAL A 9 -12.41 -2.64 -13.69
CA VAL A 9 -12.44 -2.81 -12.24
C VAL A 9 -11.48 -3.91 -11.78
N ASP A 10 -11.39 -5.02 -12.53
CA ASP A 10 -10.45 -6.10 -12.24
C ASP A 10 -9.00 -5.62 -12.42
N PHE A 11 -8.71 -4.84 -13.46
CA PHE A 11 -7.40 -4.22 -13.68
C PHE A 11 -6.99 -3.26 -12.54
N HIS A 12 -7.90 -2.39 -12.09
CA HIS A 12 -7.68 -1.58 -10.88
C HIS A 12 -7.38 -2.45 -9.66
N GLY A 13 -8.18 -3.51 -9.47
CA GLY A 13 -8.02 -4.45 -8.38
C GLY A 13 -6.65 -5.12 -8.35
N GLU A 14 -6.12 -5.53 -9.50
CA GLU A 14 -4.79 -6.12 -9.63
C GLU A 14 -3.67 -5.13 -9.27
N MET A 15 -3.77 -3.87 -9.68
CA MET A 15 -2.79 -2.84 -9.33
C MET A 15 -2.79 -2.55 -7.82
N VAL A 16 -3.97 -2.45 -7.20
CA VAL A 16 -4.11 -2.29 -5.74
C VAL A 16 -3.50 -3.49 -4.98
N LEU A 17 -3.70 -4.71 -5.50
CA LEU A 17 -3.09 -5.90 -4.91
C LEU A 17 -1.56 -5.87 -5.00
N LEU A 18 -1.01 -5.33 -6.09
CA LEU A 18 0.43 -5.17 -6.27
C LEU A 18 1.03 -4.17 -5.28
N GLU A 19 0.36 -3.03 -5.04
CA GLU A 19 0.78 -2.08 -3.99
C GLU A 19 0.75 -2.72 -2.60
N ASN A 20 -0.31 -3.46 -2.30
CA ASN A 20 -0.44 -4.14 -1.02
C ASN A 20 0.63 -5.22 -0.82
N TYR A 21 1.01 -5.95 -1.89
CA TYR A 21 2.12 -6.88 -1.86
C TYR A 21 3.41 -6.17 -1.44
N SER A 22 3.74 -5.03 -2.06
CA SER A 22 4.92 -4.23 -1.69
C SER A 22 4.89 -3.82 -0.22
N ASN A 23 3.76 -3.23 0.22
CA ASN A 23 3.58 -2.72 1.59
C ASN A 23 3.73 -3.81 2.67
N ILE A 24 3.11 -4.99 2.45
CA ILE A 24 3.19 -6.11 3.39
C ILE A 24 4.61 -6.65 3.47
N ASN A 25 5.27 -6.85 2.32
CA ASN A 25 6.63 -7.40 2.27
C ASN A 25 7.65 -6.46 2.90
N TYR A 26 7.58 -5.17 2.58
CA TYR A 26 8.42 -4.15 3.23
C TYR A 26 8.21 -4.13 4.75
N THR A 27 6.95 -4.14 5.20
CA THR A 27 6.64 -4.18 6.63
C THR A 27 7.18 -5.45 7.29
N GLY A 28 7.07 -6.60 6.63
CA GLY A 28 7.63 -7.88 7.09
C GLY A 28 9.14 -7.83 7.25
N LEU A 29 9.85 -7.36 6.22
CA LEU A 29 11.31 -7.17 6.23
C LEU A 29 11.75 -6.23 7.36
N ALA A 30 11.11 -5.08 7.48
CA ALA A 30 11.43 -4.12 8.51
C ALA A 30 11.18 -4.68 9.93
N LYS A 31 10.11 -5.46 10.13
CA LYS A 31 9.81 -6.11 11.41
C LYS A 31 10.80 -7.22 11.76
N ILE A 32 11.22 -8.05 10.81
CA ILE A 32 12.18 -9.12 11.10
C ILE A 32 13.58 -8.56 11.38
N LEU A 33 14.00 -7.53 10.65
CA LEU A 33 15.26 -6.82 10.91
C LEU A 33 15.24 -6.15 12.29
N LYS A 34 14.14 -5.47 12.64
CA LYS A 34 13.95 -4.92 14.00
C LYS A 34 14.05 -6.00 15.08
N LYS A 35 13.50 -7.19 14.82
CA LYS A 35 13.56 -8.32 15.77
C LYS A 35 14.99 -8.84 15.93
N TYR A 36 15.74 -8.94 14.83
CA TYR A 36 17.14 -9.35 14.85
C TYR A 36 18.00 -8.39 15.68
N ASP A 37 17.93 -7.08 15.39
CA ASP A 37 18.71 -6.06 16.09
C ASP A 37 18.40 -6.06 17.59
N LYS A 38 17.11 -6.16 17.96
CA LYS A 38 16.68 -6.25 19.37
C LYS A 38 17.22 -7.46 20.12
N ARG A 39 17.39 -8.61 19.44
CA ARG A 39 17.87 -9.84 20.09
C ARG A 39 19.39 -9.94 20.15
N THR A 40 20.08 -9.31 19.21
CA THR A 40 21.53 -9.45 19.04
C THR A 40 22.32 -8.23 19.50
N GLY A 41 21.66 -7.07 19.66
CA GLY A 41 22.33 -5.79 19.85
C GLY A 41 22.98 -5.24 18.57
N GLY A 42 22.73 -5.87 17.41
CA GLY A 42 23.24 -5.42 16.11
C GLY A 42 22.51 -4.20 15.52
N VAL A 43 22.99 -3.74 14.38
CA VAL A 43 22.47 -2.57 13.63
C VAL A 43 22.17 -2.89 12.16
N LEU A 44 21.73 -4.12 11.89
CA LEU A 44 21.53 -4.63 10.54
C LEU A 44 20.39 -3.92 9.81
N ARG A 45 19.36 -3.49 10.54
CA ARG A 45 18.16 -2.86 9.97
C ARG A 45 18.50 -1.63 9.12
N LEU A 46 19.39 -0.76 9.60
CA LEU A 46 19.70 0.49 8.89
C LEU A 46 20.27 0.19 7.49
N LEU A 47 21.26 -0.70 7.43
CA LEU A 47 21.95 -1.06 6.19
C LEU A 47 21.02 -1.78 5.20
N PHE A 48 20.15 -2.65 5.69
CA PHE A 48 19.25 -3.41 4.83
C PHE A 48 18.06 -2.57 4.33
N ILE A 49 17.52 -1.68 5.16
CA ILE A 49 16.39 -0.83 4.73
C ILE A 49 16.80 0.08 3.58
N GLN A 50 17.99 0.71 3.63
CA GLN A 50 18.47 1.53 2.52
C GLN A 50 18.49 0.77 1.20
N LYS A 51 19.02 -0.46 1.20
CA LYS A 51 19.06 -1.32 0.00
C LYS A 51 17.66 -1.73 -0.46
N VAL A 52 16.74 -1.99 0.47
CA VAL A 52 15.36 -2.41 0.18
C VAL A 52 14.57 -1.28 -0.49
N LEU A 53 14.77 -0.04 -0.09
CA LEU A 53 14.08 1.13 -0.67
C LEU A 53 14.38 1.30 -2.17
N GLU A 54 15.54 0.83 -2.62
CA GLU A 54 15.97 0.88 -4.02
C GLU A 54 15.52 -0.35 -4.83
N GLN A 55 14.90 -1.35 -4.19
CA GLN A 55 14.50 -2.56 -4.90
C GLN A 55 13.22 -2.34 -5.72
N PRO A 56 13.12 -2.96 -6.92
CA PRO A 56 11.95 -2.80 -7.80
C PRO A 56 10.61 -3.17 -7.18
N PHE A 57 10.59 -4.10 -6.22
CA PHE A 57 9.36 -4.50 -5.55
C PHE A 57 8.79 -3.40 -4.64
N PHE A 58 9.64 -2.46 -4.18
CA PHE A 58 9.25 -1.37 -3.30
C PHE A 58 8.94 -0.08 -4.05
N THR A 59 9.56 0.14 -5.21
CA THR A 59 9.36 1.33 -6.06
C THR A 59 8.01 1.28 -6.79
N THR A 60 6.92 1.56 -6.09
CA THR A 60 5.55 1.46 -6.63
C THR A 60 4.98 2.78 -7.14
N ASP A 61 5.77 3.85 -7.25
CA ASP A 61 5.28 5.20 -7.57
C ASP A 61 4.47 5.27 -8.88
N ILE A 62 4.93 4.54 -9.90
CA ILE A 62 4.25 4.43 -11.19
C ILE A 62 2.91 3.70 -11.04
N VAL A 63 2.89 2.60 -10.27
CA VAL A 63 1.66 1.84 -10.00
C VAL A 63 0.66 2.72 -9.26
N SER A 64 1.11 3.46 -8.24
CA SER A 64 0.25 4.39 -7.49
C SER A 64 -0.34 5.50 -8.35
N LYS A 65 0.42 5.99 -9.32
CA LYS A 65 -0.10 6.95 -10.29
C LYS A 65 -1.18 6.32 -11.19
N LEU A 66 -0.92 5.13 -11.71
CA LEU A 66 -1.87 4.40 -12.56
C LEU A 66 -3.15 4.04 -11.81
N VAL A 67 -3.06 3.66 -10.53
CA VAL A 67 -4.24 3.39 -9.68
C VAL A 67 -5.15 4.62 -9.61
N LYS A 68 -4.60 5.81 -9.32
CA LYS A 68 -5.37 7.06 -9.23
C LYS A 68 -5.98 7.50 -10.55
N GLU A 69 -5.23 7.35 -11.64
CA GLU A 69 -5.73 7.61 -12.98
C GLU A 69 -6.90 6.68 -13.30
N CYS A 70 -6.79 5.39 -12.96
CA CYS A 70 -7.84 4.41 -13.15
C CYS A 70 -9.09 4.72 -12.30
N GLU A 71 -8.92 5.12 -11.05
CA GLU A 71 -10.02 5.58 -10.17
C GLU A 71 -10.77 6.78 -10.78
N SER A 72 -10.02 7.77 -11.26
CA SER A 72 -10.60 8.95 -11.92
C SER A 72 -11.38 8.59 -13.19
N LEU A 73 -10.89 7.62 -13.97
CA LEU A 73 -11.60 7.11 -15.15
C LEU A 73 -12.87 6.35 -14.75
N ILE A 74 -12.80 5.48 -13.74
CA ILE A 74 -13.95 4.73 -13.23
C ILE A 74 -15.07 5.70 -12.79
N ASP A 75 -14.72 6.74 -12.05
CA ASP A 75 -15.68 7.75 -11.58
C ASP A 75 -16.31 8.54 -12.73
N ALA A 76 -15.53 8.88 -13.75
CA ALA A 76 -16.01 9.60 -14.93
C ALA A 76 -16.92 8.76 -15.83
N PHE A 77 -16.57 7.48 -16.06
CA PHE A 77 -17.34 6.59 -16.94
C PHE A 77 -18.55 5.95 -16.26
N PHE A 78 -18.54 5.83 -14.94
CA PHE A 78 -19.59 5.15 -14.18
C PHE A 78 -20.13 6.02 -13.04
N PRO A 79 -20.74 7.18 -13.36
CA PRO A 79 -21.31 8.05 -12.34
C PRO A 79 -22.39 7.31 -11.55
N ALA A 80 -22.35 7.43 -10.22
CA ALA A 80 -23.16 6.67 -9.26
C ALA A 80 -24.70 6.78 -9.42
N LYS A 81 -25.18 7.59 -10.38
CA LYS A 81 -26.60 7.89 -10.64
C LYS A 81 -27.29 6.97 -11.64
N VAL A 82 -26.59 6.06 -12.33
CA VAL A 82 -27.23 5.18 -13.32
C VAL A 82 -27.63 3.84 -12.69
N GLU A 83 -28.91 3.80 -12.29
CA GLU A 83 -29.84 2.67 -12.33
C GLU A 83 -29.80 1.58 -11.25
N GLU A 84 -30.65 1.82 -10.25
CA GLU A 84 -31.21 0.88 -9.27
C GLU A 84 -31.70 -0.45 -9.86
N LYS A 85 -32.05 -0.51 -11.16
CA LYS A 85 -32.54 -1.71 -11.85
C LYS A 85 -31.44 -2.61 -12.43
N GLN A 86 -30.23 -2.09 -12.66
CA GLN A 86 -29.07 -2.90 -13.07
C GLN A 86 -28.38 -3.57 -11.87
N ARG A 87 -28.61 -3.09 -10.64
CA ARG A 87 -27.96 -3.61 -9.43
C ARG A 87 -28.31 -5.07 -9.13
N GLU A 88 -29.51 -5.55 -9.45
CA GLU A 88 -29.91 -6.93 -9.13
C GLU A 88 -29.30 -7.96 -10.11
N LEU A 89 -29.41 -7.74 -11.42
CA LEU A 89 -28.80 -8.63 -12.43
C LEU A 89 -27.27 -8.54 -12.45
N VAL A 90 -26.72 -7.36 -12.16
CA VAL A 90 -25.28 -7.19 -11.96
C VAL A 90 -24.88 -7.89 -10.67
N SER A 91 -25.58 -7.74 -9.54
CA SER A 91 -25.28 -8.44 -8.27
C SER A 91 -25.18 -9.96 -8.42
N GLU A 92 -26.02 -10.58 -9.24
CA GLU A 92 -25.99 -12.03 -9.46
C GLU A 92 -24.80 -12.48 -10.33
N ALA A 93 -24.51 -11.78 -11.44
CA ALA A 93 -23.31 -12.05 -12.27
C ALA A 93 -21.99 -11.65 -11.57
N VAL A 94 -22.07 -10.65 -10.70
CA VAL A 94 -21.03 -10.20 -9.76
C VAL A 94 -20.70 -11.32 -8.79
N ASN A 95 -21.69 -11.97 -8.19
CA ASN A 95 -21.46 -13.00 -7.19
C ASN A 95 -20.79 -14.25 -7.77
N LEU A 96 -21.07 -14.60 -9.04
CA LEU A 96 -20.45 -15.75 -9.72
C LEU A 96 -19.03 -15.48 -10.24
N GLY A 97 -18.67 -14.22 -10.54
CA GLY A 97 -17.39 -13.87 -11.16
C GLY A 97 -16.47 -12.93 -10.36
N ARG A 98 -16.87 -12.46 -9.16
CA ARG A 98 -16.13 -11.47 -8.33
C ARG A 98 -15.61 -12.01 -7.00
N GLN A 99 -15.70 -13.31 -6.74
CA GLN A 99 -15.40 -13.81 -5.39
C GLN A 99 -13.90 -13.79 -5.02
N GLY A 100 -13.01 -13.61 -6.00
CA GLY A 100 -11.55 -13.51 -5.81
C GLY A 100 -11.05 -12.07 -5.75
N ILE A 101 -10.87 -11.43 -6.92
CA ILE A 101 -10.14 -10.15 -7.05
C ILE A 101 -10.79 -9.05 -6.22
N PHE A 102 -12.07 -8.76 -6.41
CA PHE A 102 -12.77 -7.71 -5.65
C PHE A 102 -12.66 -7.90 -4.13
N ARG A 103 -12.87 -9.12 -3.63
CA ARG A 103 -12.74 -9.43 -2.20
C ARG A 103 -11.31 -9.22 -1.70
N ASN A 104 -10.32 -9.66 -2.49
CA ASN A 104 -8.90 -9.49 -2.16
C ASN A 104 -8.50 -8.01 -2.17
N THR A 105 -9.00 -7.23 -3.14
CA THR A 105 -8.76 -5.78 -3.25
C THR A 105 -9.34 -5.06 -2.03
N VAL A 106 -10.57 -5.38 -1.61
CA VAL A 106 -11.16 -4.80 -0.39
C VAL A 106 -10.32 -5.16 0.85
N ALA A 107 -9.90 -6.42 0.98
CA ALA A 107 -9.03 -6.84 2.08
C ALA A 107 -7.66 -6.13 2.07
N ALA A 108 -7.10 -5.91 0.88
CA ALA A 108 -5.85 -5.18 0.67
C ALA A 108 -5.97 -3.71 1.08
N LEU A 109 -7.04 -3.02 0.67
CA LEU A 109 -7.31 -1.64 1.07
C LEU A 109 -7.44 -1.49 2.59
N MET A 110 -8.15 -2.41 3.25
CA MET A 110 -8.25 -2.44 4.71
C MET A 110 -6.88 -2.65 5.37
N THR A 111 -6.08 -3.59 4.85
CA THR A 111 -4.74 -3.87 5.36
C THR A 111 -3.82 -2.65 5.22
N MET A 112 -3.86 -1.98 4.07
CA MET A 112 -3.10 -0.75 3.86
C MET A 112 -3.56 0.35 4.83
N GLN A 113 -4.86 0.50 5.08
CA GLN A 113 -5.36 1.45 6.08
C GLN A 113 -4.83 1.14 7.49
N GLU A 114 -4.80 -0.12 7.89
CA GLU A 114 -4.24 -0.55 9.19
C GLU A 114 -2.75 -0.26 9.30
N ILE A 115 -1.97 -0.54 8.25
CA ILE A 115 -0.54 -0.25 8.21
C ILE A 115 -0.28 1.26 8.36
N ARG A 116 -1.08 2.11 7.72
CA ARG A 116 -0.97 3.58 7.79
C ARG A 116 -1.29 4.15 9.17
N ARG A 117 -2.15 3.49 9.97
CA ARG A 117 -2.48 3.89 11.35
C ARG A 117 -1.27 3.79 12.31
N GLY A 118 -0.15 3.21 11.87
CA GLY A 118 1.10 3.18 12.64
C GLY A 118 1.12 2.08 13.70
N SER A 119 2.20 2.05 14.49
CA SER A 119 2.37 1.03 15.53
C SER A 119 1.49 1.31 16.74
N SER A 120 0.80 0.28 17.25
CA SER A 120 0.05 0.35 18.52
C SER A 120 0.93 0.68 19.73
N THR A 121 2.25 0.46 19.61
CA THR A 121 3.26 0.88 20.59
C THR A 121 4.31 1.74 19.91
N TYR A 122 4.45 2.98 20.35
CA TYR A 122 5.42 3.93 19.82
C TYR A 122 6.79 3.72 20.50
N SER A 123 7.87 3.71 19.71
CA SER A 123 9.25 3.47 20.16
C SER A 123 10.22 4.07 19.14
N GLN A 124 11.45 4.37 19.54
CA GLN A 124 12.54 4.76 18.63
C GLN A 124 12.76 3.80 17.45
N PHE A 125 12.31 2.54 17.60
CA PHE A 125 12.38 1.53 16.54
C PHE A 125 11.08 1.39 15.74
N SER A 126 10.06 2.21 15.95
CA SER A 126 8.84 2.16 15.15
C SER A 126 9.16 2.56 13.70
N LEU A 127 8.41 2.00 12.75
CA LEU A 127 8.51 2.48 11.38
C LEU A 127 7.80 3.84 11.31
N PRO A 128 8.31 4.80 10.53
CA PRO A 128 7.55 6.00 10.24
C PRO A 128 6.20 5.57 9.67
N PRO A 129 5.09 6.21 10.08
CA PRO A 129 3.79 5.92 9.51
C PRO A 129 3.88 6.11 7.99
N LEU A 130 3.34 5.16 7.23
CA LEU A 130 3.19 5.26 5.77
C LEU A 130 2.07 6.26 5.42
N ASN A 131 2.04 7.42 6.06
CA ASN A 131 1.15 8.50 5.68
C ASN A 131 1.76 9.21 4.48
N LEU A 132 1.48 8.68 3.28
CA LEU A 132 1.69 9.40 2.03
C LEU A 132 0.39 10.12 1.69
N PRO A 133 0.33 11.47 1.82
CA PRO A 133 -0.40 12.30 0.88
C PRO A 133 0.44 12.42 -0.41
N ASP A 134 -0.25 12.44 -1.54
CA ASP A 134 0.25 12.17 -2.90
C ASP A 134 1.37 13.04 -3.48
N SER A 135 1.98 13.95 -2.70
CA SER A 135 2.78 15.04 -3.26
C SER A 135 4.17 15.26 -2.65
N GLN A 136 4.68 14.45 -1.72
CA GLN A 136 5.97 14.76 -1.07
C GLN A 136 6.86 13.54 -0.82
N HIS A 137 7.50 13.05 -1.88
CA HIS A 137 8.60 12.07 -1.81
C HIS A 137 9.98 12.71 -1.52
N HIS A 138 10.07 14.01 -1.24
CA HIS A 138 11.35 14.69 -0.99
C HIS A 138 11.80 14.72 0.49
N ASP A 139 10.94 14.37 1.46
CA ASP A 139 11.22 14.64 2.88
C ASP A 139 11.66 13.44 3.72
N LEU A 140 11.63 12.21 3.20
CA LEU A 140 12.15 11.04 3.93
C LEU A 140 13.68 11.01 4.01
N VAL A 141 14.37 11.75 3.15
CA VAL A 141 15.83 11.93 3.21
C VAL A 141 16.22 12.95 4.29
N GLN A 142 15.39 13.96 4.58
CA GLN A 142 15.64 14.92 5.66
C GLN A 142 15.38 14.36 7.06
N LEU A 143 14.42 13.45 7.22
CA LEU A 143 14.14 12.81 8.51
C LEU A 143 15.26 11.86 8.98
N ILE A 144 16.08 11.36 8.06
CA ILE A 144 17.25 10.52 8.36
C ILE A 144 18.49 11.37 8.70
N GLN A 145 18.46 12.68 8.43
CA GLN A 145 19.59 13.60 8.63
C GLN A 145 19.57 14.40 9.95
N LEU A 146 18.56 14.24 10.80
CA LEU A 146 18.48 14.91 12.11
C LEU A 146 18.53 13.92 13.28
N ASN A 147 19.72 13.36 13.55
CA ASN A 147 20.27 13.19 14.90
C ASN A 147 21.62 12.42 14.89
N PRO A 148 22.76 13.11 14.85
CA PRO A 148 24.03 12.59 15.33
C PRO A 148 24.43 13.34 16.61
N SER A 149 23.71 13.15 17.71
CA SER A 149 24.12 13.72 19.00
C SER A 149 23.76 12.80 20.15
N ILE A 150 24.50 11.72 20.31
CA ILE A 150 24.74 11.14 21.64
C ILE A 150 26.26 11.21 21.84
N PRO A 151 26.77 12.03 22.77
CA PRO A 151 28.16 11.91 23.21
C PRO A 151 28.29 10.60 23.97
N ILE A 152 29.18 9.73 23.51
CA ILE A 152 29.70 8.63 24.33
C ILE A 152 30.85 9.23 25.14
N VAL A 153 30.56 9.66 26.38
CA VAL A 153 31.30 9.43 27.64
C VAL A 153 30.32 9.61 28.79
#